data_AF-A0A8S2GVL6-F1
#
_entry.id   AF-A0A8S2GVL6-F1
#
_cell.length_a   1.000
_cell.length_b   1.000
_cell.length_c   1.000
_cell.angle_alpha   90.00
_cell.angle_beta   90.00
_cell.angle_gamma   90.00
#
_symmetry.space_group_name_H-M   'P 1'
#
loop_
_entity.id
_entity.type
_entity.pdbx_description
1 polymer ?
#
loop_
_entity_poly.entity_id
_entity_poly.type
_entity_poly.pdbx_seq_one_letter_code
_entity_poly.pdbx_strand_id
1 'polypeptide(L)'
;MNQLQVLLHTALIDTGNVETCGLIIRDTCQIKTTSVGYKLEQTDADTLVNAFNNPTVLRKKGLYFNDIYYQCIRADNEAIYAKEVRALLV
;
A
#
# COMPACT_ATOMS: atom_id res chain seq x y z
N MET A 1 -3.08 5.78 22.10
CA MET A 1 -3.29 4.98 20.88
C MET A 1 -4.10 5.81 19.90
N ASN A 2 -3.70 5.84 18.64
CA ASN A 2 -4.35 6.65 17.61
C ASN A 2 -5.66 5.96 17.19
N GLN A 3 -6.81 6.63 17.24
CA GLN A 3 -8.13 6.01 16.94
C GLN A 3 -8.16 5.39 15.53
N LEU A 4 -7.45 5.99 14.57
CA LEU A 4 -7.32 5.46 13.21
C LEU A 4 -6.57 4.13 13.16
N GLN A 5 -5.57 3.93 14.02
CA GLN A 5 -4.83 2.68 14.07
C GLN A 5 -5.70 1.54 14.62
N VAL A 6 -6.53 1.83 15.62
CA VAL A 6 -7.51 0.88 16.16
C VAL A 6 -8.54 0.53 15.09
N LEU A 7 -9.06 1.53 14.37
CA LEU A 7 -10.00 1.31 13.28
C LEU A 7 -9.42 0.40 12.18
N LEU A 8 -8.17 0.65 11.76
CA LEU A 8 -7.50 -0.18 10.76
C LEU A 8 -7.29 -1.62 11.26
N HIS A 9 -6.89 -1.77 12.51
CA HIS A 9 -6.75 -3.10 13.11
C HIS A 9 -8.08 -3.85 13.09
N THR A 10 -9.17 -3.26 13.58
CA THR A 10 -10.46 -3.93 13.68
C THR A 10 -11.15 -4.13 12.32
N ALA A 11 -10.94 -3.23 11.36
CA ALA A 11 -11.58 -3.31 10.05
C ALA A 11 -10.82 -4.18 9.03
N LEU A 12 -9.49 -4.28 9.15
CA LEU A 12 -8.66 -4.99 8.16
C LEU A 12 -7.95 -6.20 8.78
N ILE A 13 -7.17 -5.99 9.84
CA ILE A 13 -6.34 -7.05 10.44
C ILE A 13 -7.21 -8.14 11.10
N ASP A 14 -8.23 -7.74 11.86
CA ASP A 14 -9.13 -8.67 12.56
C ASP A 14 -10.01 -9.51 11.60
N THR A 15 -10.02 -9.19 10.31
CA THR A 15 -10.71 -10.01 9.30
C THR A 15 -9.96 -11.30 8.94
N GLY A 16 -8.67 -11.40 9.31
CA GLY A 16 -7.81 -12.55 9.01
C GLY A 16 -7.34 -12.64 7.55
N ASN A 17 -7.75 -11.70 6.68
CA ASN A 17 -7.37 -11.67 5.27
C ASN A 17 -6.23 -10.68 4.95
N VAL A 18 -5.93 -9.78 5.88
CA VAL A 18 -4.94 -8.70 5.70
C VAL A 18 -3.89 -8.81 6.81
N GLU A 19 -2.63 -8.99 6.43
CA GLU A 19 -1.52 -9.12 7.37
C GLU A 19 -0.98 -7.75 7.81
N THR A 20 -0.88 -6.81 6.87
CA THR A 20 -0.38 -5.46 7.12
C THR A 20 -1.25 -4.42 6.43
N CYS A 21 -1.38 -3.25 7.04
CA CYS A 21 -2.16 -2.15 6.47
C CYS A 21 -1.54 -0.80 6.82
N GLY A 22 -1.74 0.19 5.97
CA GLY A 22 -1.28 1.56 6.17
C GLY A 22 -2.23 2.57 5.57
N LEU A 23 -2.22 3.79 6.11
CA LEU A 23 -2.99 4.91 5.59
C LEU A 23 -2.02 6.02 5.16
N ILE A 24 -2.08 6.39 3.89
CA ILE A 24 -1.26 7.44 3.28
C ILE A 24 -2.20 8.50 2.72
N ILE A 25 -1.89 9.77 2.93
CA ILE A 25 -2.58 10.87 2.28
C ILE A 25 -1.96 11.08 0.90
N ARG A 26 -2.75 10.89 -0.16
CA ARG A 26 -2.27 11.03 -1.53
C ARG A 26 -1.74 12.44 -1.85
N ASP A 27 -2.40 13.49 -1.36
CA ASP A 27 -2.07 14.87 -1.71
C ASP A 27 -0.75 15.36 -1.07
N THR A 28 -0.47 14.93 0.15
CA THR A 28 0.74 15.34 0.90
C THR A 28 1.79 14.25 0.96
N CYS A 29 1.50 13.08 0.40
CA CYS A 29 2.26 11.84 0.53
C CYS A 29 2.55 11.39 1.97
N GLN A 30 1.86 11.95 2.97
CA GLN A 30 2.17 11.67 4.36
C GLN A 30 1.55 10.37 4.84
N ILE A 31 2.34 9.57 5.56
CA ILE A 31 1.88 8.37 6.26
C ILE A 31 1.15 8.83 7.54
N LYS A 32 -0.16 8.59 7.62
CA LYS A 32 -0.96 8.91 8.81
C LYS A 32 -0.79 7.88 9.91
N THR A 33 -0.83 6.61 9.54
CA THR A 33 -0.75 5.49 10.48
C THR A 33 -0.47 4.19 9.73
N THR A 34 0.06 3.20 10.46
CA THR A 34 0.35 1.85 9.98
C THR A 34 -0.12 0.83 11.01
N SER A 35 -0.31 -0.43 10.59
CA SER A 35 -0.59 -1.55 11.49
C SER A 35 0.53 -1.72 12.51
N VAL A 36 0.18 -2.32 13.64
CA VAL A 36 1.13 -2.58 14.72
C VAL A 36 2.23 -3.50 14.22
N GLY A 37 3.49 -3.09 14.38
CA GLY A 37 4.66 -3.86 13.93
C GLY A 37 5.06 -3.62 12.47
N TYR A 38 4.30 -2.82 11.71
CA TYR A 38 4.66 -2.45 10.34
C TYR A 38 5.18 -1.01 10.28
N LYS A 39 6.37 -0.84 9.71
CA LYS A 39 6.98 0.47 9.49
C LYS A 39 7.09 0.70 7.99
N LEU A 40 6.30 1.66 7.50
CA LEU A 40 6.36 2.10 6.12
C LEU A 40 7.37 3.25 6.01
N GLU A 41 8.29 3.19 5.04
CA GLU A 41 9.21 4.28 4.77
C GLU A 41 8.54 5.36 3.89
N GLN A 42 8.97 6.61 4.06
CA GLN A 42 8.42 7.73 3.29
C GLN A 42 8.70 7.57 1.79
N THR A 43 9.85 7.00 1.43
CA THR A 43 10.25 6.64 0.05
C THR A 43 9.30 5.62 -0.59
N ASP A 44 8.87 4.62 0.17
CA ASP A 44 7.87 3.65 -0.28
C ASP A 44 6.50 4.31 -0.47
N ALA A 45 6.11 5.21 0.45
CA ALA A 45 4.88 5.99 0.31
C ALA A 45 4.89 6.88 -0.94
N ASP A 46 6.01 7.56 -1.22
CA ASP A 46 6.21 8.35 -2.44
C ASP A 46 6.08 7.48 -3.70
N THR A 47 6.61 6.26 -3.66
CA THR A 47 6.51 5.31 -4.75
C THR A 47 5.07 4.86 -5.01
N LEU A 48 4.31 4.59 -3.94
CA LEU A 48 2.88 4.26 -4.03
C LEU A 48 2.06 5.42 -4.62
N VAL A 49 2.26 6.65 -4.15
CA VAL A 49 1.55 7.83 -4.68
C VAL A 49 1.91 8.07 -6.15
N ASN A 50 3.18 7.92 -6.51
CA ASN A 50 3.62 8.03 -7.90
C ASN A 50 3.02 6.96 -8.81
N ALA A 51 2.79 5.75 -8.30
CA ALA A 51 2.12 4.68 -9.03
C ALA A 51 0.67 5.05 -9.39
N PHE A 52 -0.06 5.71 -8.48
CA PHE A 52 -1.40 6.23 -8.75
C PHE A 52 -1.43 7.36 -9.78
N ASN A 53 -0.36 8.14 -9.89
CA ASN A 53 -0.26 9.21 -10.88
C ASN A 53 0.14 8.68 -12.28
N ASN A 54 0.80 7.53 -12.35
CA ASN A 54 1.29 6.93 -13.59
C ASN A 54 0.91 5.44 -13.75
N PRO A 55 -0.39 5.09 -13.77
CA PRO A 55 -0.83 3.69 -13.80
C PRO A 55 -0.36 2.94 -15.06
N THR A 56 -0.19 3.63 -16.19
CA THR A 56 0.34 3.04 -17.43
C THR A 56 1.78 2.55 -17.28
N VAL A 57 2.61 3.28 -16.52
CA VAL A 57 4.00 2.89 -16.24
C VAL A 57 4.01 1.70 -15.29
N LEU A 58 3.16 1.74 -14.26
CA LEU A 58 3.00 0.64 -13.31
C LEU A 58 2.60 -0.67 -13.98
N ARG A 59 1.65 -0.63 -14.92
CA ARG A 59 1.23 -1.83 -15.68
C ARG A 59 2.35 -2.43 -16.52
N LYS A 60 3.28 -1.61 -17.03
CA LYS A 60 4.40 -2.07 -17.86
C LYS A 60 5.60 -2.54 -17.05
N LYS A 61 5.92 -1.85 -15.95
CA LYS A 61 7.15 -2.06 -15.19
C LYS A 61 6.94 -2.85 -13.90
N GLY A 62 5.72 -2.89 -13.35
CA GLY A 62 5.46 -3.36 -12.00
C GLY A 62 5.77 -2.30 -10.94
N LEU A 63 5.59 -2.67 -9.68
CA LEU A 63 5.82 -1.83 -8.51
C LEU A 63 7.00 -2.40 -7.70
N TYR A 64 7.96 -1.55 -7.35
CA TYR A 64 8.93 -1.89 -6.31
C TYR A 64 8.48 -1.24 -5.01
N PHE A 65 8.32 -2.05 -3.97
CA PHE A 65 7.82 -1.62 -2.67
C PHE A 65 8.47 -2.45 -1.58
N ASN A 66 9.07 -1.80 -0.58
CA ASN A 66 9.76 -2.47 0.53
C ASN A 66 10.81 -3.49 0.02
N ASP A 67 11.62 -3.08 -0.96
CA ASP A 67 12.63 -3.89 -1.67
C ASP A 67 12.08 -5.15 -2.39
N ILE A 68 10.77 -5.27 -2.52
CA ILE A 68 10.10 -6.40 -3.16
C ILE A 68 9.49 -5.95 -4.48
N TYR A 69 9.65 -6.77 -5.51
CA TYR A 69 9.01 -6.57 -6.80
C TYR A 69 7.60 -7.16 -6.81
N TYR A 70 6.61 -6.31 -7.08
CA TYR A 70 5.23 -6.71 -7.30
C TYR A 70 4.85 -6.52 -8.77
N GLN A 71 4.37 -7.60 -9.38
CA GLN A 71 3.79 -7.56 -10.71
C GLN A 71 2.42 -6.89 -10.65
N CYS A 72 2.21 -5.85 -11.45
CA CYS A 72 0.90 -5.20 -11.54
C CYS A 72 -0.13 -6.16 -12.16
N ILE A 73 -1.23 -6.41 -11.44
CA ILE A 73 -2.41 -7.12 -11.94
C ILE A 73 -3.42 -6.13 -12.49
N ARG A 74 -3.62 -5.01 -11.77
CA ARG A 74 -4.57 -3.95 -12.14
C ARG A 74 -4.05 -2.63 -11.59
N ALA A 75 -4.25 -1.55 -12.34
CA ALA A 75 -3.90 -0.20 -11.88
C ALA A 75 -4.84 0.80 -12.54
N ASP A 76 -5.73 1.38 -11.77
CA ASP A 76 -6.67 2.40 -12.19
C ASP A 76 -6.48 3.66 -11.32
N ASN A 77 -7.25 4.72 -11.57
CA ASN A 77 -7.13 5.97 -10.82
C ASN A 77 -7.46 5.83 -9.32
N GLU A 78 -8.25 4.81 -8.97
CA GLU A 78 -8.80 4.59 -7.63
C GLU A 78 -8.21 3.36 -6.92
N ALA A 79 -7.70 2.37 -7.67
CA ALA A 79 -7.23 1.12 -7.08
C ALA A 79 -6.06 0.53 -7.87
N ILE A 80 -5.06 0.01 -7.14
CA ILE A 80 -3.89 -0.67 -7.68
C ILE A 80 -3.78 -2.02 -7.00
N TYR A 81 -3.74 -3.09 -7.80
CA TYR A 81 -3.51 -4.44 -7.32
C TYR A 81 -2.19 -4.92 -7.90
N ALA A 82 -1.28 -5.32 -7.03
CA ALA A 82 0.02 -5.83 -7.42
C ALA A 82 0.31 -7.12 -6.65
N LYS A 83 0.84 -8.13 -7.34
CA LYS A 83 1.08 -9.45 -6.79
C LYS A 83 2.57 -9.78 -6.85
N GLU A 84 3.07 -10.30 -5.74
CA GLU A 84 4.34 -10.99 -5.66
C GLU A 84 4.09 -12.51 -5.53
N VAL A 85 5.13 -13.32 -5.62
CA VAL A 85 5.03 -14.79 -5.59
C VAL A 85 4.27 -15.30 -4.35
N ARG A 86 4.39 -14.61 -3.21
CA ARG A 86 3.82 -15.00 -1.91
C ARG A 86 2.85 -13.98 -1.32
N ALA A 87 2.82 -12.75 -1.81
CA ALA A 87 1.97 -11.69 -1.26
C ALA A 87 1.13 -10.96 -2.32
N LEU A 88 -0.01 -10.39 -1.89
CA LEU A 88 -0.83 -9.50 -2.70
C LEU A 88 -0.89 -8.13 -2.01
N LEU A 89 -0.57 -7.08 -2.76
CA LEU A 89 -0.73 -5.69 -2.39
C LEU A 89 -1.98 -5.14 -3.06
N VAL A 90 -2.88 -4.56 -2.26
CA VAL A 90 -4.20 -4.05 -2.66
C VAL A 90 -4.35 -2.60 -2.21
#